data_AF-A0A7J9N0J2-F1
#
_entry.id   AF-A0A7J9N0J2-F1
#
_cell.length_a   1.000
_cell.length_b   1.000
_cell.length_c   1.000
_cell.angle_alpha   90.00
_cell.angle_beta   90.00
_cell.angle_gamma   90.00
#
_symmetry.space_group_name_H-M   'P 1'
#
loop_
_entity.id
_entity.type
_entity.pdbx_description
1 polymer ?
#
loop_
_entity_poly.entity_id
_entity_poly.type
_entity_poly.pdbx_seq_one_letter_code
_entity_poly.pdbx_strand_id
1 'polypeptide(L)' 'MEAFRGVLGECQLMDVGYSGVWFTRERGNLPETHIRERLDKRLENVSWINLFPNASIQHLAHSFSDHCPLLI' A
#
# COMPACT_ATOMS: atom_id res chain seq x y z
N MET A 1 -3.80 11.98 10.02
CA MET A 1 -2.98 12.00 8.79
C MET A 1 -1.76 12.92 8.89
N GLU A 2 -1.82 14.03 9.61
CA GLU A 2 -0.67 14.95 9.76
C GLU A 2 0.54 14.30 10.44
N ALA A 3 0.36 13.67 11.60
CA ALA A 3 1.43 12.94 12.29
C ALA A 3 2.10 11.87 11.41
N PHE A 4 1.30 11.08 10.68
CA PHE A 4 1.82 10.08 9.74
C PHE A 4 2.69 10.73 8.66
N ARG A 5 2.19 11.81 8.02
CA ARG A 5 2.96 12.55 7.00
C ARG A 5 4.22 13.21 7.57
N GLY A 6 4.16 13.70 8.80
CA GLY A 6 5.31 14.26 9.51
C GLY A 6 6.44 13.23 9.64
N VAL A 7 6.11 12.03 10.13
CA VAL A 7 7.08 10.93 10.24
C VAL A 7 7.66 10.54 8.88
N LEU A 8 6.86 10.51 7.81
CA LEU A 8 7.40 10.23 6.47
C LEU A 8 8.42 11.28 6.02
N GLY A 9 8.15 12.56 6.31
CA GLY A 9 9.07 13.65 6.02
C GLY A 9 10.37 13.57 6.84
N GLU A 10 10.25 13.33 8.15
CA GLU A 10 11.39 13.18 9.06
C GLU A 10 12.28 11.99 8.69
N CYS A 11 11.67 10.87 8.29
CA CYS A 11 12.40 9.66 7.87
C CYS A 11 12.79 9.66 6.38
N GLN A 12 12.47 10.73 5.62
CA GLN A 12 12.73 10.83 4.17
C GLN A 12 12.17 9.64 3.37
N LEU A 13 10.99 9.17 3.78
CA LEU A 13 10.29 8.05 3.15
C LEU A 13 9.26 8.57 2.15
N MET A 14 9.19 7.95 0.98
CA MET A 14 8.19 8.24 -0.03
C MET A 14 7.46 6.99 -0.48
N ASP A 15 6.18 7.16 -0.84
CA ASP A 15 5.36 6.11 -1.44
C ASP A 15 5.88 5.84 -2.85
N VAL A 16 6.31 4.59 -3.11
CA VAL A 16 6.85 4.17 -4.41
C VAL A 16 5.77 3.76 -5.41
N GLY A 17 4.50 3.84 -5.01
CA GLY A 17 3.37 3.46 -5.84
C GLY A 17 3.17 1.95 -5.95
N TYR A 18 2.13 1.56 -6.70
CA TYR A 18 1.75 0.16 -6.90
C TYR A 18 0.99 -0.03 -8.21
N SER A 19 0.85 -1.29 -8.60
CA SER A 19 0.02 -1.78 -9.70
C SER A 19 -1.01 -2.80 -9.19
N GLY A 20 -2.08 -3.04 -9.94
CA GLY A 20 -3.15 -3.97 -9.56
C GLY A 20 -4.32 -3.29 -8.85
N VAL A 21 -4.96 -3.98 -7.90
CA VAL A 21 -6.17 -3.50 -7.24
C VAL A 21 -5.92 -2.23 -6.42
N TRP A 22 -6.85 -1.27 -6.48
CA TRP A 22 -6.67 0.02 -5.79
C TRP A 22 -6.73 -0.09 -4.27
N PHE A 23 -7.54 -1.01 -3.75
CA PHE A 23 -7.78 -1.19 -2.32
C PHE A 23 -6.92 -2.34 -1.81
N THR A 24 -6.37 -2.18 -0.61
CA THR A 24 -5.59 -3.22 0.04
C THR A 24 -6.36 -3.92 1.14
N ARG A 25 -7.51 -3.39 1.52
CA ARG A 25 -8.41 -3.99 2.49
C ARG A 25 -9.86 -3.92 2.01
N GLU A 26 -10.61 -4.99 2.20
CA GLU A 26 -12.02 -5.09 1.87
C GLU A 26 -12.78 -5.89 2.94
N ARG A 27 -13.81 -5.28 3.55
CA ARG A 27 -14.64 -5.92 4.58
C ARG A 27 -16.12 -5.80 4.22
N GLY A 28 -16.88 -6.83 4.57
CA GLY A 28 -18.33 -6.90 4.35
C GLY A 28 -18.66 -7.48 2.97
N ASN A 29 -19.78 -8.19 2.88
CA ASN A 29 -20.24 -8.89 1.68
C ASN A 29 -21.61 -8.41 1.19
N LEU A 30 -22.24 -7.49 1.94
CA LEU A 30 -23.49 -6.82 1.58
C LEU A 30 -23.22 -5.38 1.18
N PRO A 31 -23.96 -4.80 0.22
CA PRO A 31 -23.78 -3.42 -0.22
C PRO A 31 -23.72 -2.39 0.92
N GLU A 32 -24.49 -2.60 1.99
CA GLU A 32 -24.59 -1.69 3.14
C GLU A 32 -23.38 -1.80 4.09
N THR A 33 -22.65 -2.91 4.00
CA THR A 33 -21.50 -3.22 4.87
C THR A 33 -20.16 -3.26 4.12
N HIS A 34 -20.20 -3.07 2.80
CA HIS A 34 -19.05 -3.19 1.91
C HIS A 34 -18.14 -1.96 2.05
N ILE A 35 -17.03 -2.14 2.75
CA ILE A 35 -16.04 -1.10 3.01
C ILE A 35 -14.74 -1.51 2.36
N ARG A 36 -14.17 -0.61 1.54
CA ARG A 36 -12.87 -0.80 0.89
C ARG A 36 -11.92 0.32 1.28
N GLU A 37 -10.73 -0.05 1.75
CA GLU A 37 -9.72 0.87 2.25
C GLU A 37 -8.37 0.57 1.58
N ARG A 38 -7.51 1.59 1.53
CA ARG A 38 -6.12 1.44 1.11
C ARG A 38 -5.23 1.77 2.30
N LEU A 39 -4.91 0.74 3.08
CA LEU A 39 -4.16 0.87 4.33
C LEU A 39 -2.69 0.49 4.16
N ASP A 40 -2.41 -0.43 3.24
CA ASP A 40 -1.08 -0.98 3.06
C ASP A 40 -0.36 -0.15 1.99
N LYS A 41 0.79 0.41 2.39
CA LYS A 41 1.65 1.24 1.55
C LYS A 41 3.09 0.84 1.81
N ARG A 42 3.86 0.77 0.74
CA ARG A 42 5.30 0.63 0.86
C ARG A 42 5.95 1.98 0.70
N LEU A 43 6.89 2.22 1.58
CA LEU A 43 7.54 3.50 1.76
C LEU A 43 9.03 3.23 1.72
N GLU A 44 9.73 3.89 0.81
CA GLU A 44 11.16 3.68 0.61
C GLU A 44 11.88 5.03 0.58
N ASN A 45 13.16 5.02 0.93
CA ASN A 45 14.01 6.21 0.80
C ASN A 45 14.69 6.26 -0.58
N VAL A 46 15.30 7.40 -0.89
CA VAL A 46 16.00 7.62 -2.16
C VAL A 46 17.12 6.60 -2.39
N SER A 47 17.83 6.19 -1.35
CA SER A 47 18.92 5.20 -1.50
C SER A 47 18.39 3.86 -1.99
N TRP A 48 17.25 3.41 -1.45
CA TRP A 48 16.65 2.15 -1.86
C TRP A 48 16.12 2.23 -3.30
N ILE A 49 15.44 3.32 -3.64
CA ILE A 49 14.92 3.57 -5.00
C ILE A 49 16.06 3.55 -6.03
N ASN A 50 17.21 4.15 -5.71
CA ASN A 50 18.37 4.14 -6.59
C ASN A 50 19.00 2.75 -6.75
N LEU A 51 18.93 1.91 -5.72
CA LEU A 51 19.42 0.52 -5.78
C LEU A 51 18.49 -0.38 -6.58
N PHE A 52 17.18 -0.13 -6.54
CA PHE A 52 16.15 -0.94 -7.17
C PHE A 52 15.22 -0.11 -8.06
N PRO A 53 15.73 0.52 -9.14
CA PRO A 53 14.96 1.47 -9.95
C PRO A 53 13.78 0.82 -10.69
N ASN A 54 13.80 -0.50 -10.85
CA ASN A 54 12.75 -1.27 -11.52
C ASN A 54 11.87 -2.06 -10.54
N ALA A 55 12.10 -1.93 -9.23
CA ALA A 55 11.22 -2.58 -8.28
C ALA A 55 9.83 -1.96 -8.35
N SER A 56 8.83 -2.81 -8.24
CA SER A 56 7.43 -2.41 -8.32
C SER A 56 6.64 -3.20 -7.31
N ILE A 57 5.48 -2.67 -6.94
CA ILE A 57 4.57 -3.37 -6.05
C ILE A 57 3.38 -3.81 -6.85
N GLN A 58 3.00 -5.06 -6.66
CA GLN A 58 1.76 -5.57 -7.20
C GLN A 58 0.81 -5.97 -6.08
N HIS A 59 -0.38 -5.39 -6.10
CA HIS A 59 -1.50 -5.78 -5.26
C HIS A 59 -2.17 -7.01 -5.90
N LEU A 60 -2.09 -8.15 -5.22
CA LEU A 60 -2.64 -9.42 -5.71
C LEU A 60 -4.11 -9.60 -5.32
N ALA A 61 -4.86 -10.39 -6.08
CA ALA A 61 -6.24 -10.66 -5.74
C ALA A 61 -6.35 -11.27 -4.32
N HIS A 62 -7.32 -10.76 -3.57
CA HIS A 62 -7.63 -11.21 -2.23
C HIS A 62 -8.09 -12.70 -2.25
N SER A 63 -7.67 -13.52 -1.29
CA SER A 63 -8.06 -14.94 -1.19
C SER A 63 -8.85 -15.31 0.08
N PHE A 64 -8.26 -15.14 1.27
CA PHE A 64 -8.84 -15.62 2.55
C PHE A 64 -8.82 -14.64 3.73
N SER A 65 -8.16 -13.50 3.61
CA SER A 65 -8.07 -12.43 4.62
C SER A 65 -9.10 -11.31 4.31
N ASP A 66 -9.07 -10.15 4.97
CA ASP A 66 -9.65 -8.93 4.43
C ASP A 66 -8.58 -8.07 3.74
N HIS A 67 -7.30 -8.46 3.81
CA HIS A 67 -6.17 -7.77 3.20
C HIS A 67 -5.66 -8.41 1.91
N CYS A 68 -5.39 -7.57 0.92
CA CYS A 68 -4.71 -7.88 -0.33
C CYS A 68 -3.22 -8.18 -0.07
N PRO A 69 -2.68 -9.32 -0.53
CA PRO A 69 -1.24 -9.55 -0.51
C PRO A 69 -0.49 -8.55 -1.40
N LEU A 70 0.69 -8.13 -0.94
CA LEU A 70 1.62 -7.28 -1.69
C LEU A 70 2.81 -8.09 -2.19
N LEU A 71 3.07 -8.06 -3.49
CA LEU A 71 4.30 -8.59 -4.10
C LEU A 71 5.28 -7.43 -4.34
N ILE A 72 6.55 -7.65 -4.01
CA ILE A 72 7.67 -6.69 -4.02
C ILE A 72 8.77 -7.19 -4.97
#